data_AF-I1CHA7-F1
#
_entry.id   AF-I1CHA7-F1
#
_cell.length_a   1.000
_cell.length_b   1.000
_cell.length_c   1.000
_cell.angle_alpha   90.00
_cell.angle_beta   90.00
_cell.angle_gamma   90.00
#
_symmetry.space_group_name_H-M   'P 1'
#
loop_
_entity.id
_entity.type
_entity.pdbx_description
1 polymer ?
#
loop_
_entity_poly.entity_id
_entity_poly.type
_entity_poly.pdbx_seq_one_letter_code
_entity_poly.pdbx_strand_id
1 'polypeptide(L)'
;MLAVQSVGVHITFFLCALQSESLYPFVQLARITVPTSLDNLSDFVAHLDTCKRIIHTYNKFCVPVTNDEESCLRRSSLNQQQIDDIITECNDSSVPSLLYA
;
A
#
# COMPACT_ATOMS: atom_id res chain seq x y z
N MET A 1 8.41 1.59 -1.94
CA MET A 1 7.17 2.37 -1.72
C MET A 1 6.56 1.96 -0.38
N LEU A 2 5.89 2.88 0.33
CA LEU A 2 5.14 2.56 1.54
C LEU A 2 3.64 2.64 1.23
N ALA A 3 2.89 1.57 1.51
CA ALA A 3 1.45 1.55 1.41
C ALA A 3 0.82 1.57 2.81
N VAL A 4 -0.32 2.25 2.94
CA VAL A 4 -1.07 2.37 4.19
C VAL A 4 -2.49 1.91 3.93
N GLN A 5 -2.96 0.94 4.71
CA GLN A 5 -4.32 0.44 4.65
C GLN A 5 -5.04 0.75 5.96
N SER A 6 -6.20 1.40 5.87
CA SER A 6 -7.06 1.65 7.03
C SER A 6 -8.32 0.79 6.93
N VAL A 7 -8.60 -0.01 7.97
CA VAL A 7 -9.83 -0.80 8.10
C VAL A 7 -10.38 -0.61 9.50
N GLY A 8 -11.50 0.12 9.60
CA GLY A 8 -12.09 0.52 10.87
C GLY A 8 -11.10 1.37 11.68
N VAL A 9 -10.74 0.90 12.88
CA VAL A 9 -9.79 1.56 13.78
C VAL A 9 -8.35 1.07 13.59
N HIS A 10 -8.08 0.21 12.61
CA HIS A 10 -6.77 -0.36 12.41
C HIS A 10 -6.08 0.22 11.18
N ILE A 11 -4.86 0.71 11.38
CA ILE A 11 -3.97 1.18 10.32
C ILE A 11 -2.85 0.16 10.17
N THR A 12 -2.72 -0.40 8.97
CA THR A 12 -1.65 -1.35 8.63
C THR A 12 -0.70 -0.73 7.63
N PHE A 13 0.59 -0.79 7.91
CA PHE A 13 1.66 -0.26 7.08
C PHE A 13 2.34 -1.42 6.35
N PHE A 14 2.52 -1.27 5.03
CA PHE A 14 3.20 -2.25 4.19
C PHE A 14 4.38 -1.60 3.46
N LEU A 15 5.51 -2.29 3.45
CA LEU A 15 6.61 -1.98 2.55
C LEU A 15 6.40 -2.74 1.25
N CYS A 16 6.30 -1.99 0.16
CA CYS A 16 6.18 -2.53 -1.19
C CYS A 16 7.53 -2.38 -1.88
N ALA A 17 8.15 -3.50 -2.23
CA ALA A 17 9.35 -3.53 -3.06
C ALA A 17 8.99 -3.97 -4.48
N LEU A 18 9.57 -3.32 -5.47
CA LEU A 18 9.41 -3.68 -6.89
C LEU A 18 10.60 -4.58 -7.26
N GLN A 19 10.49 -5.89 -7.05
CA GLN A 19 11.64 -6.79 -7.32
C GLN A 19 11.69 -7.28 -8.78
N SER A 20 10.55 -7.43 -9.47
CA SER A 20 10.49 -7.84 -10.88
C SER A 20 9.14 -7.50 -11.52
N GLU A 21 8.94 -7.82 -12.80
CA GLU A 21 7.75 -7.42 -13.59
C GLU A 21 6.42 -8.02 -13.11
N SER A 22 6.42 -9.02 -12.24
CA SER A 22 5.20 -9.75 -11.84
C SER A 22 5.05 -10.01 -10.34
N LEU A 23 6.00 -9.57 -9.50
CA LEU A 23 5.95 -9.81 -8.06
C LEU A 23 6.09 -8.50 -7.27
N TYR A 24 5.01 -8.15 -6.57
CA TYR A 24 4.94 -7.03 -5.64
C TYR A 24 4.83 -7.58 -4.22
N PRO A 25 5.95 -7.95 -3.56
CA PRO A 25 5.89 -8.35 -2.15
C PRO A 25 5.41 -7.15 -1.31
N PHE A 26 4.26 -7.34 -0.65
CA PHE A 26 3.78 -6.46 0.41
C PHE A 26 4.25 -7.04 1.74
N VAL A 27 5.28 -6.42 2.32
CA VAL A 27 5.79 -6.80 3.64
C VAL A 27 5.10 -5.95 4.68
N GLN A 28 4.26 -6.55 5.52
CA GLN A 28 3.64 -5.83 6.64
C GLN A 28 4.71 -5.37 7.63
N LEU A 29 4.79 -4.06 7.87
CA LEU A 29 5.72 -3.45 8.81
C LEU A 29 5.13 -3.39 10.22
N ALA A 30 3.89 -2.92 10.33
CA ALA A 30 3.19 -2.81 11.59
C ALA A 30 1.69 -2.65 11.37
N ARG A 31 0.93 -2.95 12.43
CA ARG A 31 -0.48 -2.60 12.54
C ARG A 31 -0.66 -1.81 13.83
N ILE A 32 -1.27 -0.64 13.73
CA ILE A 32 -1.53 0.26 14.83
C ILE A 32 -3.05 0.40 14.97
N THR A 33 -3.54 0.38 16.20
CA THR A 33 -4.95 0.65 16.49
C THR A 33 -5.08 2.10 16.90
N VAL A 34 -5.92 2.85 16.18
CA VAL A 34 -6.26 4.23 16.50
C VAL A 34 -7.16 4.24 17.74
N PRO A 35 -6.85 5.07 18.75
CA PRO A 35 -7.66 5.15 19.94
C PRO A 35 -9.03 5.73 19.61
N THR A 36 -10.07 5.06 20.08
CA THR A 36 -11.47 5.51 19.92
C THR A 36 -11.93 6.43 21.05
N SER A 37 -11.16 6.51 22.14
CA SER A 37 -11.41 7.37 23.30
C SER A 37 -10.09 7.88 23.89
N LEU A 38 -10.17 8.93 24.72
CA LEU A 38 -9.00 9.49 25.41
C LEU A 38 -8.36 8.51 26.40
N ASP A 39 -9.14 7.58 26.95
CA ASP A 39 -8.64 6.56 27.89
C ASP A 39 -7.61 5.64 27.22
N ASN A 40 -7.72 5.43 25.91
CA ASN A 40 -6.82 4.59 25.14
C ASN A 40 -5.62 5.37 24.55
N LEU A 41 -5.51 6.66 24.84
CA LEU A 41 -4.47 7.51 24.25
C LEU A 41 -3.08 7.18 24.78
N SER A 42 -2.95 6.82 26.06
CA SER A 42 -1.66 6.42 26.65
C SER A 42 -1.08 5.19 25.93
N ASP A 43 -1.93 4.22 25.61
CA ASP A 43 -1.55 3.01 24.91
C ASP A 43 -1.19 3.32 23.46
N PHE A 44 -1.86 4.29 22.84
CA PHE A 44 -1.49 4.78 21.52
C PHE A 44 -0.13 5.49 21.51
N VAL A 45 0.23 6.24 22.56
CA VAL A 45 1.55 6.88 22.69
C VAL A 45 2.68 5.83 22.63
N ALA A 46 2.46 4.63 23.17
CA ALA A 46 3.43 3.53 23.06
C ALA A 46 3.70 3.10 21.60
N HIS A 47 2.75 3.32 20.69
CA HIS A 47 2.90 3.02 19.27
C HIS A 47 3.73 4.08 18.51
N LEU A 48 4.05 5.23 19.12
CA LEU A 48 4.88 6.27 18.47
C LEU A 48 6.29 5.78 18.13
N ASP A 49 6.85 4.88 18.94
CA ASP A 49 8.14 4.25 18.61
C ASP A 49 8.04 3.40 17.34
N THR A 50 6.93 2.69 17.19
CA THR A 50 6.61 1.94 15.97
C THR A 50 6.48 2.88 14.77
N CYS A 51 5.81 4.03 14.93
CA CYS A 51 5.74 5.07 13.89
C CYS A 51 7.14 5.57 13.47
N LYS A 52 8.03 5.84 14.43
CA LYS A 52 9.42 6.25 14.14
C LYS A 52 10.17 5.17 13.36
N ARG A 53 10.01 3.90 13.73
CA ARG A 53 10.61 2.77 13.01
C ARG A 53 10.10 2.68 11.58
N ILE A 54 8.80 2.84 11.35
CA ILE A 54 8.22 2.85 9.99
C ILE A 54 8.81 3.99 9.16
N ILE A 55 8.91 5.20 9.72
CA ILE A 55 9.52 6.36 9.03
C ILE A 55 10.98 6.07 8.68
N HIS A 56 11.74 5.49 9.61
CA HIS A 56 13.13 5.10 9.36
C HIS A 56 13.24 4.06 8.25
N THR A 57 12.39 3.03 8.25
CA THR A 57 12.31 2.02 7.19
C THR A 57 11.95 2.66 5.85
N TYR A 58 10.99 3.59 5.82
CA TYR A 58 10.65 4.32 4.61
C TYR A 58 11.86 5.10 4.07
N ASN A 59 12.54 5.87 4.92
CA ASN A 59 13.73 6.64 4.50
C ASN A 59 14.86 5.73 4.03
N LYS A 60 15.02 4.54 4.62
CA LYS A 60 16.07 3.60 4.26
C LYS A 60 15.82 2.88 2.93
N PHE A 61 14.56 2.52 2.64
CA PHE A 61 14.23 1.62 1.52
C PHE A 61 13.40 2.25 0.40
N CYS A 62 12.77 3.41 0.65
CA CYS A 62 11.89 4.06 -0.32
C CYS A 62 12.41 5.41 -0.80
N VAL A 63 13.24 6.10 -0.02
CA VAL A 63 13.84 7.36 -0.45
C VAL A 63 15.13 7.03 -1.22
N PRO A 64 15.21 7.36 -2.52
CA PRO A 64 16.44 7.17 -3.27
C PRO A 64 17.52 8.07 -2.66
N VAL A 65 18.70 7.50 -2.41
CA VAL A 65 19.88 8.30 -2.08
C VAL A 65 20.17 9.12 -3.33
N THR A 66 19.99 10.44 -3.26
CA THR A 66 20.33 11.38 -4.34
C THR A 66 21.83 11.35 -4.60
N ASN A 67 22.27 10.36 -5.36
CA ASN A 67 23.51 10.37 -6.11
C ASN A 67 23.11 10.44 -7.59
N ASP A 68 22.86 11.66 -8.06
CA ASP A 68 22.89 12.21 -9.43
C ASP A 68 22.78 11.34 -10.72
N GLU A 69 22.29 10.09 -10.74
CA GLU A 69 22.26 9.30 -12.00
C GLU A 69 21.04 8.37 -12.22
N GLU A 70 19.84 8.68 -11.72
CA GLU A 70 18.64 7.88 -12.04
C GLU A 70 17.49 8.70 -12.64
N SER A 71 17.70 9.21 -13.86
CA SER A 71 16.63 9.69 -14.73
C SER A 71 15.85 8.56 -15.44
N CYS A 72 16.11 7.27 -15.16
CA CYS A 72 15.68 6.19 -16.06
C CYS A 72 14.95 4.98 -15.42
N LEU A 73 14.45 5.05 -14.17
CA LEU A 73 13.76 3.90 -13.53
C LEU A 73 12.30 4.17 -13.11
N ARG A 74 11.65 5.21 -13.63
CA ARG A 74 10.19 5.32 -13.51
C ARG A 74 9.56 4.39 -14.53
N ARG A 75 8.92 3.30 -14.06
CA ARG A 75 8.02 2.50 -14.91
C ARG A 75 6.98 3.43 -15.53
N SER A 76 6.81 3.32 -16.84
CA SER A 76 5.73 3.99 -17.56
C SER A 76 4.41 3.69 -16.86
N SER A 77 3.65 4.71 -16.51
CA SER A 77 2.29 4.52 -16.00
C SER A 77 1.45 3.80 -17.06
N LEU A 78 0.49 2.99 -16.62
CA LEU A 78 -0.52 2.44 -17.52
C LEU A 78 -1.18 3.58 -18.29
N ASN A 79 -1.32 3.41 -19.60
CA ASN A 79 -2.06 4.37 -20.42
C ASN A 79 -3.56 4.23 -20.16
N GLN A 80 -4.31 5.30 -20.38
CA GLN A 80 -5.77 5.38 -20.13
C GLN A 80 -6.53 4.18 -20.71
N GLN A 81 -6.20 3.77 -21.94
CA GLN A 81 -6.81 2.61 -22.61
C GLN A 81 -6.61 1.30 -21.85
N GLN A 82 -5.41 1.06 -21.30
CA GLN A 82 -5.13 -0.15 -20.52
C GLN A 82 -5.91 -0.16 -19.20
N ILE A 83 -6.16 1.01 -18.63
CA ILE A 83 -6.97 1.15 -17.42
C ILE A 83 -8.44 0.86 -17.74
N ASP A 84 -8.95 1.40 -18.84
CA ASP A 84 -10.34 1.20 -19.29
C ASP A 84 -10.61 -0.29 -19.63
N ASP A 85 -9.65 -0.98 -20.25
CA ASP A 85 -9.74 -2.41 -20.54
C ASP A 85 -9.84 -3.26 -19.25
N ILE A 86 -8.98 -2.99 -18.26
CA ILE A 86 -8.99 -3.69 -16.96
C ILE A 86 -10.33 -3.46 -16.22
N ILE A 87 -10.85 -2.23 -16.24
CA ILE A 87 -12.12 -1.88 -15.62
C ILE A 87 -13.27 -2.64 -16.28
N THR A 88 -13.24 -2.75 -17.61
CA THR A 88 -14.28 -3.44 -18.38
C THR A 88 -14.27 -4.94 -18.12
N GLU A 89 -13.09 -5.58 -18.09
CA GLU A 89 -12.93 -7.00 -17.77
C GLU A 89 -13.38 -7.35 -16.33
N CYS A 90 -13.13 -6.46 -15.37
CA CYS A 90 -13.61 -6.60 -13.99
C CYS A 90 -15.14 -6.46 -13.87
N ASN A 91 -15.78 -5.68 -14.74
CA ASN A 91 -17.24 -5.48 -14.70
C ASN A 91 -18.00 -6.67 -15.31
N ASP A 92 -17.44 -7.35 -16.32
CA ASP A 92 -18.07 -8.51 -16.95
C ASP A 92 -18.07 -9.78 -16.07
N SER A 93 -17.22 -9.84 -15.04
CA SER A 93 -17.15 -10.98 -14.11
C SER A 93 -18.23 -10.98 -13.01
N SER A 94 -19.17 -10.03 -13.04
CA SER A 94 -20.25 -9.88 -12.06
C SER A 94 -21.60 -10.51 -12.45
N VAL A 95 -21.71 -11.24 -13.56
CA VAL A 95 -22.97 -11.90 -13.94
C VAL A 95 -22.76 -13.41 -14.12
N PRO A 96 -22.88 -14.24 -13.07
CA PRO A 96 -23.32 -15.60 -13.29
C PRO A 96 -24.76 -15.52 -13.80
N SER A 97 -24.96 -15.73 -15.10
CA SER A 97 -26.25 -15.91 -15.74
C SER A 97 -26.95 -17.16 -15.18
N LEU A 98 -27.49 -17.06 -13.98
CA LEU A 98 -28.60 -17.89 -13.54
C LEU A 98 -29.87 -17.32 -14.18
N LEU A 99 -30.28 -17.88 -15.31
CA LEU A 99 -31.65 -17.82 -15.86
C LEU A 99 -31.77 -19.01 -16.84
N TYR A 100 -32.38 -20.12 -16.41
CA TYR A 100 -33.78 -20.46 -16.76
C TYR A 100 -34.04 -20.45 -18.28
N ALA A 101 -33.93 -21.63 -18.88
CA ALA A 101 -34.85 -22.18 -19.89
C ALA A 101 -34.49 -23.65 -20.13
#